data_AF-A0A8C4XY33-F1
#
_entry.id   AF-A0A8C4XY33-F1
#
_cell.length_a   1.000
_cell.length_b   1.000
_cell.length_c   1.000
_cell.angle_alpha   90.00
_cell.angle_beta   90.00
_cell.angle_gamma   90.00
#
_symmetry.space_group_name_H-M   'P 1'
#
loop_
_entity.id
_entity.type
_entity.pdbx_description
1 polymer ?
#
loop_
_entity_poly.entity_id
_entity_poly.type
_entity_poly.pdbx_seq_one_letter_code
_entity_poly.pdbx_strand_id
1 'polypeptide(L)' 'MNEMAGEGSSDSRCPICLERIRNVSYLNPCFHGFCFVCIQEWSERKAECPLCKGMYAFCASYCMLK' A
#
# COMPACT_ATOMS: atom_id res chain seq x y z
N MET A 1 -30.41 -12.23 -17.49
CA MET A 1 -29.60 -11.39 -16.59
C MET A 1 -28.85 -12.28 -15.60
N ASN A 2 -27.58 -12.58 -15.83
CA ASN A 2 -26.55 -12.84 -14.81
C ASN A 2 -25.27 -13.31 -15.50
N GLU A 3 -24.35 -12.38 -15.76
CA GLU A 3 -22.95 -12.72 -16.02
C GLU A 3 -22.09 -11.70 -15.28
N MET A 4 -21.88 -12.00 -14.00
CA MET A 4 -20.97 -11.34 -13.09
C MET A 4 -19.54 -11.74 -13.46
N ALA A 5 -19.01 -11.20 -14.55
CA ALA A 5 -17.60 -11.36 -14.90
C ALA A 5 -16.76 -10.35 -14.10
N GLY A 6 -16.68 -10.59 -12.80
CA GLY A 6 -15.68 -9.97 -11.94
C GLY A 6 -14.28 -10.43 -12.34
N GLU A 7 -13.32 -9.54 -12.14
CA GLU A 7 -11.92 -9.88 -11.90
C GLU A 7 -11.13 -10.31 -13.16
N GLY A 8 -11.21 -9.50 -14.21
CA GLY A 8 -10.20 -9.49 -15.28
C GLY A 8 -8.97 -8.68 -14.88
N SER A 9 -7.85 -9.38 -14.70
CA SER A 9 -6.46 -8.91 -14.83
C SER A 9 -5.76 -8.39 -13.56
N SER A 10 -4.95 -9.30 -13.00
CA SER A 10 -3.71 -9.01 -12.26
C SER A 10 -3.86 -8.28 -10.92
N ASP A 11 -4.04 -9.12 -9.91
CA ASP A 11 -3.71 -8.98 -8.48
C ASP A 11 -2.73 -7.84 -8.13
N SER A 12 -3.25 -6.62 -8.02
CA SER A 12 -2.55 -5.45 -7.45
C SER A 12 -3.60 -4.52 -6.85
N ARG A 13 -4.42 -5.11 -5.97
CA ARG A 13 -5.39 -4.38 -5.15
C ARG A 13 -4.72 -3.95 -3.85
N CYS A 14 -5.00 -2.72 -3.43
CA CYS A 14 -4.42 -2.22 -2.18
C CYS A 14 -5.18 -2.87 -1.02
N PRO A 15 -4.51 -3.51 -0.05
CA PRO A 15 -5.20 -4.09 1.10
C PRO A 15 -5.78 -3.05 2.07
N ILE A 16 -5.44 -1.76 1.90
CA ILE A 16 -5.95 -0.67 2.73
C ILE A 16 -7.28 -0.14 2.19
N CYS A 17 -7.36 0.16 0.88
CA CYS A 17 -8.59 0.67 0.26
C CYS A 17 -9.39 -0.36 -0.54
N LEU A 18 -8.87 -1.59 -0.68
CA LEU A 18 -9.45 -2.71 -1.45
C LEU A 18 -9.71 -2.40 -2.94
N GLU A 19 -9.17 -1.29 -3.43
CA GLU A 19 -9.31 -0.79 -4.78
C GLU A 19 -8.00 -1.05 -5.57
N ARG A 20 -8.04 -0.85 -6.89
CA ARG A 20 -6.83 -0.88 -7.72
C ARG A 20 -5.75 0.07 -7.18
N ILE A 21 -4.52 -0.44 -7.01
CA ILE A 21 -3.39 0.37 -6.55
C ILE A 21 -3.14 1.52 -7.54
N ARG A 22 -3.19 2.75 -7.04
CA ARG A 22 -2.78 3.97 -7.77
C ARG A 22 -1.55 4.54 -7.08
N ASN A 23 -0.47 4.73 -7.83
CA ASN A 23 0.86 5.12 -7.31
C ASN A 23 1.40 4.11 -6.29
N VAL A 24 1.84 2.96 -6.79
CA VAL A 24 2.40 1.90 -5.95
C VAL A 24 3.61 2.41 -5.17
N SER A 25 3.58 2.22 -3.87
CA SER A 25 4.65 2.53 -2.95
C SER A 25 5.05 1.26 -2.22
N TYR A 26 6.35 0.97 -2.23
CA TYR A 26 6.90 -0.21 -1.60
C TYR A 26 7.47 0.14 -0.24
N LEU A 27 7.06 -0.60 0.79
CA LEU A 27 7.61 -0.46 2.12
C LEU A 27 8.93 -1.22 2.24
N ASN A 28 10.01 -0.57 2.65
CA ASN A 28 11.28 -1.23 2.95
C ASN A 28 11.31 -1.59 4.45
N PRO A 29 11.72 -2.80 4.89
CA PRO A 29 12.35 -3.92 4.15
C PRO A 29 11.40 -4.99 3.59
N CYS A 30 10.09 -4.87 3.81
CA CYS A 30 9.15 -5.94 3.47
C CYS A 30 8.71 -6.01 2.00
N PHE A 31 9.05 -4.98 1.21
CA PHE A 31 8.69 -4.80 -0.21
C PHE A 31 7.20 -4.96 -0.54
N HIS A 32 6.31 -4.73 0.43
CA HIS A 32 4.87 -4.77 0.20
C HIS A 32 4.39 -3.49 -0.51
N GLY A 33 3.60 -3.67 -1.57
CA GLY A 33 3.07 -2.59 -2.41
C GLY A 33 1.69 -2.11 -1.96
N PHE A 34 1.54 -0.79 -1.81
CA PHE A 34 0.27 -0.13 -1.45
C PHE A 34 0.07 1.14 -2.28
N CYS A 35 -1.12 1.73 -2.23
CA CYS A 35 -1.30 3.11 -2.72
C CYS A 35 -0.49 4.07 -1.85
N PHE A 36 0.23 5.00 -2.47
CA PHE A 36 0.97 6.07 -1.78
C PHE A 36 0.11 6.79 -0.73
N VAL A 37 -1.10 7.20 -1.11
CA VAL A 37 -2.04 7.89 -0.20
C VAL A 37 -2.47 6.98 0.94
N CYS A 38 -2.78 5.71 0.66
CA CYS A 38 -3.23 4.79 1.69
C CYS A 38 -2.13 4.50 2.72
N ILE A 39 -0.89 4.29 2.26
CA ILE A 39 0.22 4.02 3.18
C ILE A 39 0.68 5.28 3.92
N GLN A 40 0.54 6.45 3.32
CA GLN A 40 0.79 7.74 3.97
C GLN A 40 -0.17 7.96 5.14
N GLU A 41 -1.48 7.90 4.91
CA GLU A 41 -2.52 8.03 5.96
C GLU A 41 -2.37 6.93 7.03
N TRP A 42 -2.01 5.72 6.61
CA TRP A 42 -1.74 4.62 7.54
C TRP A 42 -0.55 4.94 8.43
N SER A 43 0.55 5.43 7.86
CA SER A 43 1.78 5.78 8.58
C SER A 43 1.57 6.90 9.60
N GLU A 44 0.66 7.85 9.34
CA GLU A 44 0.29 8.90 10.29
C GLU A 44 -0.43 8.35 11.52
N ARG A 45 -1.14 7.23 11.38
CA ARG A 45 -1.79 6.54 12.50
C ARG A 45 -0.85 5.55 13.17
N LYS A 46 -0.18 4.70 12.38
CA LYS A 46 0.75 3.66 12.81
C LYS A 46 1.80 3.40 11.73
N ALA A 47 3.07 3.58 12.05
CA ALA A 47 4.20 3.22 11.19
C ALA A 47 4.49 1.70 11.18
N GLU A 48 3.46 0.88 10.91
CA GLU A 48 3.57 -0.59 10.84
C GLU A 48 3.02 -1.10 9.51
N CYS A 49 3.65 -2.11 8.90
CA CYS A 49 3.15 -2.65 7.64
C CYS A 49 1.81 -3.40 7.85
N PRO A 50 0.75 -3.13 7.05
CA PRO A 50 -0.53 -3.83 7.17
C PRO A 50 -0.44 -5.35 6.95
N LEU A 51 0.51 -5.84 6.14
CA LEU A 51 0.66 -7.27 5.86
C LEU A 51 1.50 -8.00 6.89
N CYS A 52 2.74 -7.53 7.13
CA CYS A 52 3.67 -8.24 8.00
C CYS A 52 3.75 -7.68 9.42
N LYS A 53 3.03 -6.58 9.71
CA LYS A 53 3.14 -5.82 10.98
C LYS A 53 4.57 -5.41 11.33
N GLY A 54 5.48 -5.48 10.36
CA GLY A 54 6.85 -5.04 10.50
C GLY A 54 6.86 -3.54 10.69
N MET A 55 7.56 -3.08 11.72
CA MET A 55 7.88 -1.67 11.86
C MET A 55 8.76 -1.28 10.67
N TYR A 56 8.21 -0.51 9.74
CA TYR A 56 9.03 0.16 8.76
C TYR A 56 9.36 1.52 9.35
N ALA A 57 10.65 1.82 9.46
CA ALA A 57 11.04 3.21 9.53
C ALA A 57 10.75 3.76 8.14
N PHE A 58 9.68 4.57 7.98
CA PHE A 58 9.67 5.53 6.89
C PHE A 58 10.94 6.33 7.15
N CYS A 59 12.01 6.02 6.43
CA CYS A 59 13.34 6.49 6.78
C CYS A 59 13.22 8.01 6.79
N ALA A 60 13.22 8.62 7.99
CA ALA A 60 12.92 10.04 8.14
C ALA A 60 13.94 10.92 7.40
N SER A 61 15.02 10.31 6.90
CA SER A 61 16.03 10.91 6.04
C SER A 61 15.69 10.97 4.54
N TYR A 62 14.70 10.23 4.02
CA TYR A 62 14.32 10.30 2.60
C TYR A 62 12.98 11.01 2.33
N CYS A 63 12.21 11.36 3.37
CA CYS A 63 11.05 12.28 3.25
C CYS A 63 11.45 13.77 3.35
N MET A 64 12.74 14.08 3.20
CA MET A 64 13.31 15.43 3.06
C MET A 64 13.95 15.65 1.68
N LEU A 65 13.58 14.86 0.66
CA LEU A 65 13.93 15.17 -0.72
C LEU A 65 12.69 15.66 -1.47
N LYS A 66 12.27 16.88 -1.11
CA LYS A 66 11.70 17.79 -2.10
C LYS A 66 12.84 18.59 -2.71
#